data_AF-A0A8T4LMA3-F1
#
_entry.id   AF-A0A8T4LMA3-F1
#
_cell.length_a   1.000
_cell.length_b   1.000
_cell.length_c   1.000
_cell.angle_alpha   90.00
_cell.angle_beta   90.00
_cell.angle_gamma   90.00
#
_symmetry.space_group_name_H-M   'P 1'
#
loop_
_entity.id
_entity.type
_entity.pdbx_description
1 polymer ?
#
loop_
_entity_poly.entity_id
_entity_poly.type
_entity_poly.pdbx_seq_one_letter_code
_entity_poly.pdbx_strand_id
1 'polypeptide(L)'
;MAKYSFKGHLASLINHSFQTMLILYLILLLLEQIRAGFVSAYLNLNYLLAIVIVLGILDVFSEHNFIVKKPNWFDYVFVAILGIAGFGIIKYKTFELGGLSWVISLIAGVLIILLSVLILSEDKKEEIKYFKKATKNPIAYYVLWIVILVLVLNFSSILLNIFTNMNYFESLRIVFGSVYVLFLPGFIISFIFFPKTQDSDAKEEGEKGSIDWIERIALSFALSISIIPLAVFYLNLIGIKINAINVSFIVLGVIAVSLAILAIKIKRRNKH
;
A
#
# COMPACT_ATOMS: atom_id res chain seq x y z
N MET A 1 -21.36 5.46 -17.46
CA MET A 1 -22.28 5.67 -16.32
C MET A 1 -22.96 4.34 -15.98
N ALA A 2 -22.36 3.51 -15.12
CA ALA A 2 -23.04 2.37 -14.53
C ALA A 2 -23.72 2.86 -13.25
N LYS A 3 -25.03 3.02 -13.29
CA LYS A 3 -25.86 3.48 -12.17
C LYS A 3 -25.81 2.40 -11.08
N TYR A 4 -25.34 2.78 -9.89
CA TYR A 4 -25.20 1.93 -8.71
C TYR A 4 -26.43 1.04 -8.48
N SER A 5 -26.25 -0.28 -8.56
CA SER A 5 -27.34 -1.26 -8.65
C SER A 5 -27.93 -1.69 -7.30
N PHE A 6 -27.28 -1.36 -6.17
CA PHE A 6 -27.70 -1.80 -4.84
C PHE A 6 -27.86 -0.60 -3.92
N LYS A 7 -29.11 -0.28 -3.56
CA LYS A 7 -29.45 0.80 -2.62
C LYS A 7 -30.34 0.26 -1.49
N GLY A 8 -30.26 0.87 -0.31
CA GLY A 8 -31.14 0.59 0.82
C GLY A 8 -30.80 -0.71 1.57
N HIS A 9 -31.82 -1.52 1.87
CA HIS A 9 -31.71 -2.69 2.74
C HIS A 9 -30.73 -3.76 2.22
N LEU A 10 -30.61 -3.90 0.91
CA LEU A 10 -29.74 -4.91 0.28
C LEU A 10 -28.25 -4.55 0.45
N ALA A 11 -27.90 -3.26 0.36
CA ALA A 11 -26.55 -2.78 0.68
C ALA A 11 -26.19 -3.07 2.14
N SER A 12 -27.11 -2.79 3.08
CA SER A 12 -26.90 -3.06 4.51
C SER A 12 -26.70 -4.56 4.81
N LEU A 13 -27.45 -5.43 4.13
CA LEU A 13 -27.30 -6.88 4.22
C LEU A 13 -25.95 -7.37 3.67
N ILE A 14 -25.54 -6.87 2.51
CA ILE A 14 -24.24 -7.21 1.92
C ILE A 14 -23.12 -6.82 2.88
N ASN A 15 -23.17 -5.62 3.45
CA ASN A 15 -22.17 -5.13 4.39
C ASN A 15 -22.09 -5.99 5.65
N HIS A 16 -23.22 -6.23 6.33
CA HIS A 16 -23.23 -7.10 7.51
C HIS A 16 -22.75 -8.51 7.20
N SER A 17 -23.14 -9.06 6.04
CA SER A 17 -22.71 -10.39 5.61
C SER A 17 -21.21 -10.42 5.35
N PHE A 18 -20.68 -9.40 4.66
CA PHE A 18 -19.26 -9.23 4.40
C PHE A 18 -18.46 -9.11 5.70
N GLN A 19 -18.84 -8.19 6.59
CA GLN A 19 -18.16 -7.98 7.88
C GLN A 19 -18.17 -9.26 8.73
N THR A 20 -19.31 -9.94 8.83
CA THR A 20 -19.43 -11.19 9.60
C THR A 20 -18.57 -12.29 9.00
N MET A 21 -18.59 -12.47 7.68
CA MET A 21 -17.76 -13.47 7.00
C MET A 21 -16.27 -13.15 7.08
N LEU A 22 -15.89 -11.87 6.99
CA LEU A 22 -14.52 -11.42 7.15
C LEU A 22 -14.01 -11.73 8.56
N ILE A 23 -14.76 -11.35 9.60
CA ILE A 23 -14.40 -11.63 11.00
C ILE A 23 -14.30 -13.14 11.22
N LEU A 24 -15.28 -13.92 10.75
CA LEU A 24 -15.25 -15.38 10.85
C LEU A 24 -14.02 -15.97 10.17
N TYR A 25 -13.72 -15.55 8.94
CA TYR A 25 -12.54 -15.97 8.21
C TYR A 25 -11.25 -15.64 8.97
N LEU A 26 -11.13 -14.42 9.51
CA LEU A 26 -9.96 -14.00 10.27
C LEU A 26 -9.77 -14.84 11.54
N ILE A 27 -10.84 -15.14 12.27
CA ILE A 27 -10.79 -16.00 13.47
C ILE A 27 -10.36 -17.42 13.08
N LEU A 28 -10.95 -17.99 12.03
CA LEU A 28 -10.61 -19.33 11.55
C LEU A 28 -9.16 -19.41 11.05
N LEU A 29 -8.69 -18.39 10.35
CA LEU A 29 -7.30 -18.28 9.92
C LEU A 29 -6.37 -18.22 11.14
N LEU A 30 -6.73 -17.44 12.17
CA LEU A 30 -5.96 -17.33 13.41
C LEU A 30 -5.88 -18.69 14.12
N LEU A 31 -6.99 -19.43 14.21
CA LEU A 31 -7.02 -20.77 14.80
C LEU A 31 -6.16 -21.76 14.01
N GLU A 32 -6.23 -21.76 12.68
CA GLU A 32 -5.38 -22.58 11.82
C GLU A 32 -3.89 -22.25 12.01
N GLN A 33 -3.57 -20.97 12.22
CA GLN A 33 -2.20 -20.52 12.47
C GLN A 33 -1.66 -20.95 13.84
N ILE A 34 -2.52 -21.02 14.87
CA ILE A 34 -2.16 -21.53 16.20
C ILE A 34 -1.96 -23.05 16.15
N ARG A 35 -2.83 -23.76 15.43
CA ARG A 35 -2.78 -25.22 15.29
C ARG A 35 -3.10 -25.61 13.86
N ALA A 36 -2.04 -25.90 13.09
CA ALA A 36 -2.17 -26.38 11.73
C ALA A 36 -3.05 -27.64 11.67
N GLY A 37 -3.96 -27.70 10.69
CA GLY A 37 -4.91 -28.80 10.54
C GLY A 37 -6.20 -28.64 11.33
N PHE A 38 -6.32 -27.69 12.25
CA PHE A 38 -7.49 -27.59 13.13
C PHE A 38 -8.76 -27.19 12.38
N VAL A 39 -8.67 -26.18 11.52
CA VAL A 39 -9.79 -25.72 10.70
C VAL A 39 -9.81 -26.46 9.38
N SER A 40 -8.63 -26.63 8.76
CA SER A 40 -8.51 -27.26 7.44
C SER A 40 -8.96 -28.73 7.40
N ALA A 41 -9.01 -29.42 8.54
CA ALA A 41 -9.61 -30.76 8.64
C ALA A 41 -11.13 -30.79 8.39
N TYR A 42 -11.83 -29.70 8.69
CA TYR A 42 -13.30 -29.63 8.58
C TYR A 42 -13.76 -28.67 7.49
N LEU A 43 -12.96 -27.65 7.17
CA LEU A 43 -13.34 -26.57 6.26
C LEU A 43 -12.14 -26.10 5.45
N ASN A 44 -12.29 -26.10 4.12
CA ASN A 44 -11.27 -25.55 3.23
C ASN A 44 -11.34 -24.01 3.23
N LEU A 45 -10.36 -23.37 3.87
CA LEU A 45 -10.26 -21.92 4.02
C LEU A 45 -10.23 -21.17 2.69
N ASN A 46 -9.79 -21.80 1.59
CA ASN A 46 -9.74 -21.16 0.29
C ASN A 46 -11.15 -20.86 -0.27
N TYR A 47 -12.14 -21.73 0.00
CA TYR A 47 -13.52 -21.46 -0.42
C TYR A 47 -14.11 -20.31 0.39
N LEU A 48 -13.86 -20.28 1.70
CA LEU A 48 -14.33 -19.19 2.55
C LEU A 48 -13.69 -17.86 2.14
N LEU A 49 -12.40 -17.85 1.82
CA LEU A 49 -11.71 -16.68 1.28
C LEU A 49 -12.36 -16.19 -0.02
N ALA A 50 -12.67 -17.09 -0.96
CA ALA A 50 -13.31 -16.72 -2.23
C ALA A 50 -14.67 -16.02 -1.98
N ILE A 51 -15.46 -16.53 -1.03
CA ILE A 51 -16.73 -15.92 -0.64
C ILE A 51 -16.52 -14.52 -0.04
N VAL A 52 -15.54 -14.36 0.86
CA VAL A 52 -15.19 -13.07 1.47
C VAL A 52 -14.76 -12.05 0.42
N ILE A 53 -13.95 -12.46 -0.56
CA ILE A 53 -13.52 -11.58 -1.66
C ILE A 53 -14.72 -11.14 -2.49
N VAL A 54 -15.60 -12.06 -2.90
CA VAL A 54 -16.80 -11.73 -3.68
C VAL A 54 -17.71 -10.77 -2.90
N LEU A 55 -17.97 -11.06 -1.63
CA LEU A 55 -18.76 -10.17 -0.76
C LEU A 55 -18.10 -8.81 -0.57
N GLY A 56 -16.76 -8.76 -0.45
CA GLY A 56 -16.01 -7.51 -0.32
C GLY A 56 -16.10 -6.66 -1.59
N ILE A 57 -16.00 -7.27 -2.77
CA ILE A 57 -16.22 -6.56 -4.05
C ILE A 57 -17.65 -6.00 -4.10
N LEU A 58 -18.66 -6.78 -3.73
CA LEU A 58 -20.06 -6.33 -3.69
C LEU A 58 -20.29 -5.20 -2.67
N ASP A 59 -19.62 -5.26 -1.51
CA ASP A 59 -19.69 -4.24 -0.46
C ASP A 59 -19.07 -2.91 -0.93
N VAL A 60 -17.93 -2.94 -1.63
CA VAL A 60 -17.30 -1.74 -2.21
C VAL A 60 -18.23 -1.02 -3.20
N PHE A 61 -19.11 -1.76 -3.90
CA PHE A 61 -20.09 -1.17 -4.81
C PHE A 61 -21.40 -0.73 -4.13
N SER A 62 -21.52 -0.93 -2.81
CA SER A 62 -22.70 -0.56 -2.04
C SER A 62 -22.55 0.84 -1.44
N GLU A 63 -23.55 1.70 -1.61
CA GLU A 63 -23.57 3.05 -0.98
C GLU A 63 -23.86 2.92 0.52
N HIS A 64 -22.89 3.29 1.36
CA HIS A 64 -23.04 3.31 2.82
C HIS A 64 -22.95 4.73 3.38
N ASN A 65 -23.89 5.09 4.25
CA ASN A 65 -23.79 6.28 5.08
C ASN A 65 -23.06 5.91 6.37
N PHE A 66 -21.75 6.14 6.42
CA PHE A 66 -20.97 5.90 7.63
C PHE A 66 -21.28 6.98 8.66
N ILE A 67 -21.90 6.59 9.77
CA ILE A 67 -21.97 7.45 10.96
C ILE A 67 -20.65 7.27 11.70
N VAL A 68 -19.75 8.23 11.52
CA VAL A 68 -18.46 8.25 12.22
C VAL A 68 -18.72 8.47 13.72
N LYS A 69 -18.49 7.42 14.52
CA LYS A 69 -18.58 7.49 15.98
C LYS A 69 -17.19 7.81 16.54
N LYS A 70 -17.10 8.79 17.44
CA LYS A 70 -15.83 9.15 18.07
C LYS A 70 -15.25 7.96 18.85
N PRO A 71 -13.93 7.76 18.81
CA PRO A 71 -13.29 6.63 19.48
C PRO A 71 -13.50 6.72 20.99
N ASN A 72 -13.88 5.60 21.58
CA ASN A 72 -14.05 5.44 23.01
C ASN A 72 -12.72 5.02 23.64
N TRP A 73 -12.53 5.28 24.93
CA TRP A 73 -11.35 4.81 25.66
C TRP A 73 -11.19 3.27 25.61
N PHE A 74 -12.31 2.55 25.55
CA PHE A 74 -12.31 1.09 25.36
C PHE A 74 -11.67 0.65 24.03
N ASP A 75 -11.72 1.48 22.99
CA ASP A 75 -11.09 1.17 21.70
C ASP A 75 -9.56 1.18 21.84
N TYR A 76 -9.01 2.12 22.61
CA TYR A 76 -7.58 2.17 22.91
C TYR A 76 -7.13 0.99 23.77
N VAL A 77 -7.92 0.60 24.77
CA VAL A 77 -7.64 -0.59 25.60
C VAL A 77 -7.67 -1.86 24.75
N PHE A 78 -8.65 -1.99 23.86
CA PHE A 78 -8.75 -3.10 22.93
C PHE A 78 -7.53 -3.18 22.00
N VAL A 79 -7.09 -2.05 21.45
CA VAL A 79 -5.87 -1.94 20.64
C VAL A 79 -4.62 -2.39 21.42
N ALA A 80 -4.48 -1.97 22.67
CA ALA A 80 -3.36 -2.40 23.51
C ALA A 80 -3.37 -3.92 23.75
N ILE A 81 -4.54 -4.50 24.02
CA ILE A 81 -4.72 -5.94 24.19
C ILE A 81 -4.34 -6.68 22.89
N LEU A 82 -4.79 -6.19 21.73
CA LEU A 82 -4.42 -6.76 20.43
C LEU A 82 -2.91 -6.70 20.17
N GLY A 83 -2.25 -5.60 20.53
CA GLY A 83 -0.80 -5.47 20.43
C GLY A 83 -0.04 -6.51 21.28
N ILE A 84 -0.49 -6.71 22.52
CA ILE A 84 0.08 -7.72 23.43
C ILE A 84 -0.19 -9.14 22.92
N ALA A 85 -1.40 -9.41 22.43
CA ALA A 85 -1.75 -10.70 21.82
C ALA A 85 -0.89 -10.96 20.58
N GLY A 86 -0.72 -9.96 19.70
CA GLY A 86 0.15 -10.02 18.53
C GLY A 86 1.60 -10.31 18.90
N PHE A 87 2.13 -9.63 19.93
CA PHE A 87 3.45 -9.93 20.50
C PHE A 87 3.58 -11.40 20.91
N GLY A 88 2.60 -11.91 21.67
CA GLY A 88 2.59 -13.30 22.14
C GLY A 88 2.56 -14.32 21.01
N ILE A 89 1.69 -14.12 20.02
CA ILE A 89 1.55 -15.00 18.85
C ILE A 89 2.85 -15.04 18.04
N ILE A 90 3.44 -13.87 17.77
CA ILE A 90 4.68 -13.78 16.98
C ILE A 90 5.84 -14.42 17.74
N LYS A 91 5.94 -14.17 19.04
CA LYS A 91 6.96 -14.80 19.89
C LYS A 91 6.84 -16.31 19.88
N TYR A 92 5.63 -16.85 20.04
CA TYR A 92 5.38 -18.29 20.00
C TYR A 92 5.84 -18.89 18.66
N LYS A 93 5.49 -18.26 17.54
CA LYS A 93 5.83 -18.75 16.21
C LYS A 93 7.31 -18.61 15.85
N THR A 94 7.99 -17.62 16.42
CA THR A 94 9.40 -17.32 16.13
C THR A 94 10.36 -17.83 17.19
N PHE A 95 9.89 -18.66 18.13
CA PHE A 95 10.68 -19.11 19.28
C PHE A 95 12.01 -19.79 18.87
N GLU A 96 12.01 -20.48 17.72
CA GLU A 96 13.19 -21.13 17.14
C GLU A 96 14.32 -20.15 16.78
N LEU A 97 14.01 -18.86 16.59
CA LEU A 97 15.00 -17.81 16.30
C LEU A 97 15.76 -17.33 17.55
N GLY A 98 15.49 -17.93 18.72
CA GLY A 98 16.18 -17.62 19.98
C GLY A 98 16.00 -16.16 20.40
N GLY A 99 17.09 -15.45 20.70
CA GLY A 99 17.06 -14.06 21.14
C GLY A 99 16.41 -13.09 20.13
N LEU A 100 16.51 -13.39 18.83
CA LEU A 100 15.88 -12.57 17.77
C LEU A 100 14.36 -12.57 17.87
N SER A 101 13.75 -13.66 18.38
CA SER A 101 12.31 -13.76 18.59
C SER A 101 11.77 -12.62 19.46
N TRP A 102 12.50 -12.26 20.52
CA TRP A 102 12.10 -11.18 21.43
C TRP A 102 12.11 -9.81 20.75
N VAL A 103 13.12 -9.54 19.92
CA VAL A 103 13.24 -8.27 19.19
C VAL A 103 12.13 -8.16 18.14
N ILE A 104 11.94 -9.20 17.33
CA ILE A 104 10.94 -9.22 16.26
C ILE A 104 9.52 -9.11 16.82
N SER A 105 9.20 -9.89 17.87
CA SER A 105 7.88 -9.84 18.50
C SER A 105 7.61 -8.48 19.14
N LEU A 106 8.59 -7.88 19.83
CA LEU A 106 8.46 -6.56 20.45
C LEU A 106 8.18 -5.47 19.41
N ILE A 107 9.00 -5.43 18.34
CA ILE A 107 8.83 -4.47 17.25
C ILE A 107 7.45 -4.65 16.61
N ALA A 108 7.02 -5.87 16.34
CA ALA A 108 5.72 -6.14 15.75
C ALA A 108 4.56 -5.75 16.68
N GLY A 109 4.63 -6.06 17.97
CA GLY A 109 3.61 -5.66 18.95
C GLY A 109 3.47 -4.13 19.06
N VAL A 110 4.60 -3.42 19.11
CA VAL A 110 4.62 -1.94 19.11
C VAL A 110 4.06 -1.38 17.81
N LEU A 111 4.45 -1.95 16.66
CA LEU A 111 3.93 -1.53 15.36
C LEU A 111 2.42 -1.71 15.25
N ILE A 112 1.87 -2.83 15.76
CA ILE A 112 0.42 -3.06 15.79
C ILE A 112 -0.27 -1.96 16.60
N ILE A 113 0.23 -1.63 17.80
CA ILE A 113 -0.35 -0.57 18.64
C ILE A 113 -0.28 0.78 17.92
N LEU A 114 0.88 1.12 17.34
CA LEU A 114 1.07 2.40 16.65
C LEU A 114 0.16 2.53 15.43
N LEU A 115 0.08 1.51 14.57
CA LEU A 115 -0.81 1.50 13.41
C LEU A 115 -2.28 1.63 13.82
N SER A 116 -2.69 0.90 14.86
CA SER A 116 -4.06 0.97 15.36
C SER A 116 -4.40 2.30 16.03
N VAL A 117 -3.44 2.96 16.69
CA VAL A 117 -3.66 4.33 17.22
C VAL A 117 -3.69 5.35 16.08
N LEU A 118 -2.84 5.20 15.08
CA LEU A 118 -2.79 6.08 13.91
C LEU A 118 -4.12 6.04 13.15
N ILE A 119 -4.63 4.83 12.87
CA ILE A 119 -5.89 4.65 12.14
C ILE A 119 -7.10 5.17 12.94
N LEU A 120 -7.04 5.04 14.28
CA LEU A 120 -8.07 5.58 15.18
C LEU A 120 -8.00 7.13 15.28
N SER A 121 -6.85 7.72 14.95
CA SER A 121 -6.60 9.17 15.01
C SER A 121 -6.76 9.88 13.66
N GLU A 122 -6.86 9.13 12.56
CA GLU A 122 -6.92 9.65 11.18
C GLU A 122 -8.24 10.40 10.86
N ASP A 123 -9.20 10.39 11.79
CA ASP A 123 -10.44 11.18 11.72
C ASP A 123 -10.28 12.69 12.06
N LYS A 124 -9.05 13.17 12.32
CA LYS A 124 -8.76 14.60 12.48
C LYS A 124 -8.03 15.19 11.27
N LYS A 125 -8.79 15.54 10.22
CA LYS A 125 -8.32 16.32 9.06
C LYS A 125 -8.06 17.82 9.34
N GLU A 126 -7.32 18.18 10.39
CA GLU A 126 -7.05 19.60 10.70
C GLU A 126 -5.57 20.03 10.73
N GLU A 127 -4.58 19.14 10.68
CA GLU A 127 -3.17 19.57 10.86
C GLU A 127 -2.45 20.09 9.59
N ILE A 128 -3.02 19.93 8.39
CA ILE A 128 -2.36 20.41 7.15
C ILE A 128 -2.34 21.96 7.05
N LYS A 129 -3.15 22.66 7.85
CA LYS A 129 -3.25 24.13 7.79
C LYS A 129 -2.09 24.87 8.47
N TYR A 130 -1.35 24.23 9.39
CA TYR A 130 -0.26 24.87 10.12
C TYR A 130 1.12 24.74 9.43
N PHE A 131 1.31 23.76 8.54
CA PHE A 131 2.59 23.57 7.85
C PHE A 131 2.79 24.48 6.63
N LYS A 132 1.73 25.12 6.13
CA LYS A 132 1.78 25.92 4.89
C LYS A 132 2.37 27.34 5.06
N LYS A 133 2.76 27.75 6.28
CA LYS A 133 3.22 29.13 6.57
C LYS A 133 4.72 29.26 6.86
N ALA A 134 5.53 28.25 6.58
CA ALA A 134 6.98 28.33 6.82
C ALA A 134 7.80 27.68 5.69
N THR A 135 7.91 28.36 4.54
CA THR A 135 9.09 28.22 3.66
C THR A 135 9.12 29.33 2.64
N LYS A 136 10.13 30.21 2.76
CA LYS A 136 10.38 31.35 1.87
C LYS A 136 11.05 30.93 0.54
N ASN A 137 11.53 29.69 0.43
CA ASN A 137 12.19 29.13 -0.75
C ASN A 137 11.68 27.71 -1.05
N PRO A 138 10.80 27.52 -2.06
CA PRO A 138 10.26 26.20 -2.39
C PRO A 138 11.34 25.22 -2.89
N ILE A 139 12.39 25.72 -3.55
CA ILE A 139 13.48 24.89 -4.10
C ILE A 139 14.29 24.23 -2.98
N ALA A 140 14.68 24.99 -1.95
CA ALA A 140 15.47 24.47 -0.83
C ALA A 140 14.73 23.35 -0.08
N TYR A 141 13.40 23.46 0.03
CA TYR A 141 12.56 22.44 0.63
C TYR A 141 12.59 21.12 -0.18
N TYR A 142 12.41 21.17 -1.51
CA TYR A 142 12.49 19.96 -2.35
C TYR A 142 13.88 19.33 -2.30
N VAL A 143 14.94 20.13 -2.33
CA VAL A 143 16.33 19.63 -2.22
C VAL A 143 16.54 18.92 -0.89
N LEU A 144 16.10 19.51 0.22
CA LEU A 144 16.21 18.92 1.55
C LEU A 144 15.49 17.57 1.63
N TRP A 145 14.28 17.44 1.08
CA TRP A 145 13.56 16.17 1.02
C TRP A 145 14.25 15.11 0.17
N ILE A 146 14.84 15.50 -0.96
CA ILE A 146 15.63 14.58 -1.81
C ILE A 146 16.86 14.08 -1.05
N VAL A 147 17.56 14.96 -0.33
CA VAL A 147 18.72 14.58 0.48
C VAL A 147 18.30 13.60 1.59
N ILE A 148 17.20 13.88 2.30
CA ILE A 148 16.65 12.97 3.31
C ILE A 148 16.32 11.61 2.70
N LEU A 149 15.62 11.58 1.55
CA LEU A 149 15.28 10.33 0.86
C LEU A 149 16.54 9.52 0.54
N VAL A 150 17.57 10.15 -0.03
CA VAL A 150 18.84 9.48 -0.37
C VAL A 150 19.54 8.96 0.88
N LEU A 151 19.55 9.72 1.99
CA LEU A 151 20.13 9.27 3.26
C LEU A 151 19.38 8.06 3.83
N VAL A 152 18.04 8.07 3.78
CA VAL A 152 17.20 6.94 4.21
C VAL A 152 17.49 5.68 3.38
N LEU A 153 17.64 5.81 2.06
CA LEU A 153 17.99 4.68 1.19
C LEU A 153 19.41 4.14 1.47
N ASN A 154 20.38 5.02 1.72
CA ASN A 154 21.73 4.59 2.10
C ASN A 154 21.74 3.90 3.47
N PHE A 155 21.04 4.46 4.46
CA PHE A 155 20.91 3.85 5.77
C PHE A 155 20.26 2.46 5.69
N SER A 156 19.20 2.34 4.87
CA SER A 156 18.54 1.05 4.62
C SER A 156 19.49 0.04 3.97
N SER A 157 20.39 0.49 3.09
CA SER A 157 21.40 -0.35 2.46
C SER A 157 22.48 -0.82 3.45
N ILE A 158 22.92 0.04 4.37
CA ILE A 158 23.85 -0.32 5.44
C ILE A 158 23.21 -1.34 6.38
N LEU A 159 21.95 -1.12 6.75
CA LEU A 159 21.20 -2.05 7.59
C LEU A 159 21.13 -3.43 6.92
N LEU A 160 20.79 -3.48 5.64
CA LEU A 160 20.70 -4.72 4.87
C LEU A 160 22.04 -5.45 4.77
N ASN A 161 23.15 -4.72 4.55
CA ASN A 161 24.51 -5.25 4.57
C ASN A 161 24.84 -5.94 5.90
N ILE A 162 24.53 -5.31 7.03
CA ILE A 162 24.78 -5.87 8.37
C ILE A 162 23.96 -7.16 8.59
N PHE A 163 22.69 -7.16 8.20
CA PHE A 163 21.80 -8.31 8.43
C PHE A 163 22.07 -9.50 7.52
N THR A 164 22.44 -9.25 6.26
CA THR A 164 22.57 -10.31 5.23
C THR A 164 24.02 -10.71 4.98
N ASN A 165 24.98 -9.99 5.58
CA ASN A 165 26.41 -10.16 5.34
C ASN A 165 26.81 -10.03 3.86
N MET A 166 25.99 -9.33 3.06
CA MET A 166 26.22 -9.07 1.63
C MET A 166 27.18 -7.91 1.45
N ASN A 167 27.82 -7.79 0.28
CA ASN A 167 28.63 -6.61 -0.02
C ASN A 167 27.78 -5.32 -0.02
N TYR A 168 28.39 -4.19 0.32
CA TYR A 168 27.71 -2.89 0.32
C TYR A 168 27.13 -2.55 -1.07
N PHE A 169 27.86 -2.87 -2.14
CA PHE A 169 27.40 -2.67 -3.52
C PHE A 169 26.17 -3.53 -3.89
N GLU A 170 26.07 -4.74 -3.35
CA GLU A 170 24.90 -5.60 -3.56
C GLU A 170 23.69 -5.05 -2.81
N SER A 171 23.90 -4.62 -1.57
CA SER A 171 22.85 -4.02 -0.75
C SER A 171 22.32 -2.72 -1.37
N LEU A 172 23.21 -1.85 -1.85
CA LEU A 172 22.85 -0.66 -2.62
C LEU A 172 22.05 -1.02 -3.87
N ARG A 173 22.49 -2.02 -4.64
CA ARG A 173 21.79 -2.47 -5.85
C ARG A 173 20.39 -2.97 -5.53
N ILE A 174 20.20 -3.70 -4.43
CA ILE A 174 18.90 -4.20 -4.01
C ILE A 174 17.99 -3.04 -3.62
N VAL A 175 18.45 -2.14 -2.74
CA VAL A 175 17.63 -1.03 -2.24
C VAL A 175 17.29 -0.04 -3.36
N PHE A 176 18.28 0.46 -4.10
CA PHE A 176 18.04 1.38 -5.21
C PHE A 176 17.34 0.70 -6.39
N GLY A 177 17.69 -0.55 -6.67
CA GLY A 177 17.02 -1.35 -7.69
C GLY A 177 15.54 -1.55 -7.39
N SER A 178 15.17 -1.74 -6.12
CA SER A 178 13.76 -1.86 -5.73
C SER A 178 12.98 -0.57 -6.03
N VAL A 179 13.50 0.60 -5.68
CA VAL A 179 12.86 1.89 -5.98
C VAL A 179 12.78 2.11 -7.50
N TYR A 180 13.86 1.79 -8.21
CA TYR A 180 13.95 1.94 -9.65
C TYR A 180 12.94 1.05 -10.40
N VAL A 181 12.82 -0.22 -10.01
CA VAL A 181 11.96 -1.22 -10.68
C VAL A 181 10.50 -1.14 -10.21
N LEU A 182 10.28 -1.00 -8.90
CA LEU A 182 8.95 -1.13 -8.29
C LEU A 182 8.20 0.18 -8.11
N PHE A 183 8.87 1.33 -8.19
CA PHE A 183 8.21 2.61 -7.93
C PHE A 183 8.24 3.54 -9.15
N LEU A 184 9.43 3.77 -9.72
CA LEU A 184 9.64 4.79 -10.74
C LEU A 184 8.73 4.67 -11.99
N PRO A 185 8.61 3.50 -12.66
CA PRO A 185 7.77 3.37 -13.85
C PRO A 185 6.28 3.59 -13.54
N GLY A 186 5.77 2.95 -12.49
CA GLY A 186 4.37 3.08 -12.08
C GLY A 186 4.03 4.49 -11.59
N PHE A 187 4.97 5.19 -10.96
CA PHE A 187 4.80 6.58 -10.57
C PHE A 187 4.57 7.49 -11.77
N ILE A 188 5.36 7.35 -12.84
CA ILE A 188 5.17 8.14 -14.07
C ILE A 188 3.84 7.79 -14.73
N ILE A 189 3.52 6.49 -14.82
CA ILE A 189 2.27 6.00 -15.41
C ILE A 189 1.04 6.51 -14.63
N SER A 190 1.15 6.68 -13.32
CA SER A 190 0.08 7.26 -12.49
C SER A 190 -0.31 8.67 -12.96
N PHE A 191 0.64 9.49 -13.42
CA PHE A 191 0.35 10.83 -13.97
C PHE A 191 -0.31 10.78 -15.36
N ILE A 192 -0.08 9.69 -16.11
CA ILE A 192 -0.73 9.49 -17.41
C ILE A 192 -2.20 9.15 -17.21
N PHE A 193 -2.52 8.18 -16.34
CA PHE A 193 -3.90 7.77 -16.08
C PHE A 193 -4.66 8.76 -15.22
N PHE A 194 -4.00 9.36 -14.23
CA PHE A 194 -4.60 10.25 -13.23
C PHE A 194 -3.82 11.58 -13.12
N PRO A 195 -3.93 12.45 -14.14
CA PRO A 195 -3.31 13.77 -14.10
C PRO A 195 -3.90 14.58 -12.94
N LYS A 196 -3.09 15.44 -12.30
CA LYS A 196 -3.61 16.41 -11.34
C LYS A 196 -4.56 17.36 -12.06
N THR A 197 -5.83 17.36 -11.66
CA THR A 197 -6.80 18.37 -12.05
C THR A 197 -6.39 19.69 -11.36
N GLN A 198 -6.35 20.80 -12.09
CA GLN A 198 -6.07 22.10 -11.46
C GLN A 198 -7.28 22.46 -10.59
N ASP A 199 -7.01 22.91 -9.37
CA ASP A 199 -7.98 23.24 -8.31
C ASP A 199 -8.95 24.40 -8.64
N SER A 200 -9.05 24.83 -9.90
CA SER A 200 -9.81 26.03 -10.29
C SER A 200 -11.22 25.75 -10.81
N ASP A 201 -11.54 24.54 -11.26
CA ASP A 201 -12.85 24.23 -11.89
C ASP A 201 -13.73 23.27 -11.06
N ALA A 202 -13.28 22.84 -9.88
CA ALA A 202 -13.98 21.87 -9.04
C ALA A 202 -14.77 22.52 -7.88
N LYS A 203 -15.58 23.56 -8.19
CA LYS A 203 -16.52 24.15 -7.22
C LYS A 203 -17.98 23.78 -7.44
N GLU A 204 -18.31 22.95 -8.42
CA GLU A 204 -19.67 22.45 -8.57
C GLU A 204 -19.72 20.92 -8.45
N GLU A 205 -20.43 20.50 -7.40
CA GLU A 205 -21.11 19.22 -7.21
C GLU A 205 -20.33 17.91 -7.46
N GLY A 206 -19.74 17.39 -6.37
CA GLY A 206 -19.75 15.94 -6.09
C GLY A 206 -18.85 15.01 -6.92
N GLU A 207 -18.03 15.52 -7.85
CA GLU A 207 -17.11 14.67 -8.63
C GLU A 207 -15.75 14.46 -7.95
N LYS A 208 -15.32 13.19 -8.01
CA LYS A 208 -14.11 12.55 -7.47
C LYS A 208 -12.95 13.53 -7.26
N GLY A 209 -12.56 13.70 -5.99
CA GLY A 209 -11.37 14.43 -5.59
C GLY A 209 -10.13 13.98 -6.38
N SER A 210 -9.27 14.95 -6.69
CA SER A 210 -7.96 14.69 -7.28
C SER A 210 -7.19 13.67 -6.43
N ILE A 211 -6.61 12.66 -7.07
CA ILE A 211 -5.87 11.59 -6.37
C ILE A 211 -4.79 12.21 -5.48
N ASP A 212 -4.90 11.95 -4.18
CA ASP A 212 -3.99 12.45 -3.17
C ASP A 212 -2.58 11.84 -3.34
N TRP A 213 -1.56 12.44 -2.72
CA TRP A 213 -0.19 11.99 -2.81
C TRP A 213 0.01 10.56 -2.28
N ILE A 214 -0.68 10.17 -1.21
CA ILE A 214 -0.59 8.81 -0.63
C ILE A 214 -1.21 7.77 -1.59
N GLU A 215 -2.40 8.05 -2.12
CA GLU A 215 -3.07 7.20 -3.12
C GLU A 215 -2.19 7.03 -4.36
N ARG A 216 -1.54 8.11 -4.80
CA ARG A 216 -0.62 8.08 -5.94
C ARG A 216 0.59 7.20 -5.67
N ILE A 217 1.18 7.27 -4.48
CA ILE A 217 2.31 6.42 -4.08
C ILE A 217 1.88 4.94 -4.10
N ALA A 218 0.75 4.61 -3.47
CA ALA A 218 0.24 3.23 -3.45
C ALA A 218 -0.03 2.69 -4.87
N LEU A 219 -0.69 3.49 -5.71
CA LEU A 219 -0.97 3.14 -7.10
C LEU A 219 0.32 2.92 -7.92
N SER A 220 1.38 3.66 -7.62
CA SER A 220 2.68 3.55 -8.31
C SER A 220 3.32 2.17 -8.12
N PHE A 221 3.24 1.63 -6.91
CA PHE A 221 3.73 0.28 -6.63
C PHE A 221 2.88 -0.77 -7.36
N ALA A 222 1.55 -0.67 -7.27
CA ALA A 222 0.64 -1.60 -7.92
C ALA A 222 0.84 -1.62 -9.45
N LEU A 223 0.97 -0.44 -10.07
CA LEU A 223 1.22 -0.30 -11.50
C LEU A 223 2.56 -0.92 -11.90
N SER A 224 3.64 -0.67 -11.17
CA SER A 224 4.96 -1.23 -11.50
C SER A 224 4.99 -2.75 -11.34
N ILE A 225 4.40 -3.29 -10.27
CA ILE A 225 4.31 -4.74 -10.01
C ILE A 225 3.48 -5.42 -11.10
N SER A 226 2.51 -4.73 -11.70
CA SER A 226 1.71 -5.26 -12.80
C SER A 226 2.47 -5.20 -14.13
N ILE A 227 3.04 -4.04 -14.46
CA ILE A 227 3.59 -3.77 -15.80
C ILE A 227 4.99 -4.33 -16.01
N ILE A 228 5.88 -4.26 -15.02
CA ILE A 228 7.27 -4.65 -15.23
C ILE A 228 7.43 -6.17 -15.41
N PRO A 229 6.86 -7.03 -14.55
CA PRO A 229 6.90 -8.48 -14.78
C PRO A 229 6.26 -8.86 -16.10
N LEU A 230 5.15 -8.22 -16.48
CA LEU A 230 4.47 -8.46 -17.74
C LEU A 230 5.34 -8.07 -18.94
N ALA A 231 5.99 -6.90 -18.90
CA ALA A 231 6.90 -6.44 -19.95
C ALA A 231 8.12 -7.34 -20.10
N VAL A 232 8.75 -7.73 -18.98
CA VAL A 232 9.89 -8.66 -18.97
C VAL A 232 9.47 -10.03 -19.51
N PHE A 233 8.31 -10.54 -19.10
CA PHE A 233 7.77 -11.81 -19.56
C PHE A 233 7.51 -11.80 -21.08
N TYR A 234 6.82 -10.78 -21.59
CA TYR A 234 6.55 -10.68 -23.03
C TYR A 234 7.82 -10.55 -23.86
N LEU A 235 8.80 -9.77 -23.40
CA LEU A 235 10.07 -9.62 -24.12
C LEU A 235 10.90 -10.90 -24.07
N ASN A 236 10.81 -11.67 -22.98
CA ASN A 236 11.41 -12.99 -22.90
C ASN A 236 10.80 -13.98 -23.90
N LEU A 237 9.50 -13.89 -24.19
CA LEU A 237 8.86 -14.71 -25.24
C LEU A 237 9.40 -14.41 -26.64
N ILE A 238 9.89 -13.20 -26.90
CA ILE A 238 10.51 -12.79 -28.17
C ILE A 238 12.03 -13.12 -28.18
N GLY A 239 12.52 -13.86 -27.18
CA GLY A 239 13.90 -14.36 -27.11
C GLY A 239 14.87 -13.46 -26.33
N ILE A 240 14.40 -12.39 -25.67
CA ILE A 240 15.26 -11.55 -24.83
C ILE A 240 15.52 -12.27 -23.50
N LYS A 241 16.76 -12.71 -23.29
CA LYS A 241 17.15 -13.38 -22.04
C LYS A 241 16.89 -12.50 -20.83
N ILE A 242 16.35 -13.08 -19.76
CA ILE A 242 16.18 -12.40 -18.47
C ILE A 242 17.55 -12.31 -17.78
N ASN A 243 18.19 -11.15 -17.90
CA ASN A 243 19.39 -10.79 -17.15
C ASN A 243 19.23 -9.38 -16.55
N ALA A 244 20.08 -9.00 -15.60
CA ALA A 244 19.97 -7.70 -14.93
C ALA A 244 20.05 -6.51 -15.90
N ILE A 245 20.87 -6.62 -16.95
CA ILE A 245 21.08 -5.56 -17.94
C ILE A 245 19.83 -5.35 -18.80
N ASN A 246 19.26 -6.44 -19.33
CA ASN A 246 18.06 -6.41 -20.16
C ASN A 246 16.87 -5.95 -19.33
N VAL A 247 16.69 -6.44 -18.11
CA VAL A 247 15.63 -5.96 -17.21
C VAL A 247 15.76 -4.46 -16.96
N SER A 248 16.99 -3.97 -16.72
CA SER A 248 17.24 -2.53 -16.57
C SER A 248 16.85 -1.75 -17.83
N PHE A 249 17.24 -2.20 -19.02
CA PHE A 249 16.85 -1.55 -20.28
C PHE A 249 15.34 -1.59 -20.54
N ILE A 250 14.66 -2.67 -20.16
CA ILE A 250 13.21 -2.80 -20.28
C ILE A 250 12.51 -1.76 -19.39
N VAL A 251 12.94 -1.65 -18.13
CA VAL A 251 12.40 -0.65 -17.18
C VAL A 251 12.67 0.77 -17.69
N LEU A 252 13.88 1.05 -18.18
CA LEU A 252 14.21 2.34 -18.83
C LEU A 252 13.30 2.61 -20.03
N GLY A 253 13.05 1.60 -20.87
CA GLY A 253 12.16 1.72 -22.02
C GLY A 253 10.73 2.06 -21.61
N VAL A 254 10.19 1.37 -20.60
CA VAL A 254 8.85 1.66 -20.05
C VAL A 254 8.79 3.09 -19.51
N ILE A 255 9.80 3.54 -18.77
CA ILE A 255 9.90 4.92 -18.27
C ILE A 255 9.93 5.92 -19.42
N ALA A 256 10.79 5.70 -20.43
CA ALA A 256 10.96 6.60 -21.56
C ALA A 256 9.68 6.75 -22.37
N VAL A 257 9.01 5.63 -22.68
CA VAL A 257 7.71 5.63 -23.37
C VAL A 257 6.66 6.36 -22.55
N SER A 258 6.62 6.12 -21.23
CA SER A 258 5.67 6.78 -20.33
C SER A 258 5.89 8.29 -20.28
N LEU A 259 7.14 8.74 -20.19
CA LEU A 259 7.49 10.17 -20.24
C LEU A 259 7.15 10.80 -21.60
N ALA A 260 7.39 10.10 -22.71
CA ALA A 260 7.03 10.58 -24.04
C ALA A 260 5.51 10.79 -24.17
N ILE A 261 4.72 9.81 -23.72
CA ILE A 261 3.25 9.91 -23.70
C ILE A 261 2.81 11.10 -22.84
N LEU A 262 3.39 11.24 -21.64
CA LEU A 262 3.06 12.33 -20.72
C LEU A 262 3.39 13.70 -21.35
N ALA A 263 4.57 13.84 -21.96
CA ALA A 263 4.99 15.07 -22.63
C ALA A 263 4.05 15.45 -23.79
N ILE A 264 3.64 14.46 -24.60
CA ILE A 264 2.65 14.66 -25.67
C ILE A 264 1.31 15.12 -25.09
N LYS A 265 0.85 14.48 -24.01
CA LYS A 265 -0.42 14.81 -23.34
C LYS A 265 -0.41 16.25 -22.78
N ILE A 266 0.69 16.65 -22.13
CA ILE A 266 0.86 18.02 -21.60
C ILE A 266 0.88 19.04 -22.74
N LYS A 267 1.63 18.77 -23.82
CA LYS A 267 1.69 19.66 -24.99
C LYS A 267 0.34 19.85 -25.67
N ARG A 268 -0.50 18.81 -25.72
CA ARG A 268 -1.88 18.92 -26.23
C ARG A 268 -2.77 19.75 -25.32
N ARG A 269 -2.63 19.62 -24.00
CA ARG A 269 -3.42 20.37 -23.02
C ARG A 269 -3.14 21.88 -23.08
N ASN A 270 -1.89 22.29 -23.32
CA ASN A 270 -1.52 23.70 -23.40
C ASN A 270 -1.91 24.39 -24.74
N LYS A 271 -2.41 23.63 -25.73
CA LYS A 271 -2.86 24.16 -27.02
C LYS A 271 -4.37 24.48 -27.06
N HIS A 272 -5.11 24.02 -26.07
CA HIS A 272 -6.53 24.34 -25.85
C HIS A 272 -6.65 25.28 -24.66
#